data_AF-A0A2K9NSX7-F1
#
_entry.id   AF-A0A2K9NSX7-F1
#
_cell.length_a   1.000
_cell.length_b   1.000
_cell.length_c   1.000
_cell.angle_alpha   90.00
_cell.angle_beta   90.00
_cell.angle_gamma   90.00
#
_symmetry.space_group_name_H-M   'P 1'
#
loop_
_entity.id
_entity.type
_entity.pdbx_description
1 polymer ?
#
loop_
_entity_poly.entity_id
_entity_poly.type
_entity_poly.pdbx_seq_one_letter_code
_entity_poly.pdbx_strand_id
1 'polypeptide(L)'
;MKTLLIALTLAGSAFGADYVEPSAHADKYLLVAVSGFKTGRDKSESEDIFSNIVGKGSEASGVWTYMNINHKKIFKTVYLSHYSKDSELKSVMNLAVDEKGECKKKQGLIMMVNSWGAKMSQKLADMYLKKCGQLPNLTILIDGVSKPTPFAYDKPIRALNCVNFYQQSSTLKGTSIENCYNVLSSYNTGSDLFNAHIHLEWDASKRGNSIIEQFLDGKLPVMFVRDLYQIDYRKGL
;
A
#
# COMPACT_ATOMS: atom_id res chain seq x y z
N MET A 1 49.59 16.71 11.09
CA MET A 1 48.40 17.37 10.54
C MET A 1 47.20 17.03 11.43
N LYS A 2 46.69 17.99 12.20
CA LYS A 2 45.49 17.83 13.05
C LYS A 2 44.30 18.38 12.26
N THR A 3 43.38 17.53 11.86
CA THR A 3 42.14 17.95 11.19
C THR A 3 41.15 18.42 12.24
N LEU A 4 40.86 19.71 12.21
CA LEU A 4 39.88 20.40 13.05
C LEU A 4 38.47 20.09 12.50
N LEU A 5 37.66 19.37 13.27
CA LEU A 5 36.25 19.15 12.95
C LEU A 5 35.45 20.37 13.44
N ILE A 6 34.97 21.19 12.52
CA ILE A 6 34.05 22.30 12.81
C ILE A 6 32.65 21.71 12.92
N ALA A 7 32.09 21.70 14.13
CA ALA A 7 30.68 21.43 14.35
C ALA A 7 29.87 22.69 14.02
N LEU A 8 29.10 22.65 12.93
CA LEU A 8 28.09 23.66 12.63
C LEU A 8 26.80 23.32 13.40
N THR A 9 26.58 23.97 14.53
CA THR A 9 25.25 24.09 15.15
C THR A 9 24.46 25.17 14.41
N LEU A 10 23.57 24.77 13.50
CA LEU A 10 22.53 25.65 12.97
C LEU A 10 21.32 25.59 13.90
N ALA A 11 21.23 26.58 14.78
CA ALA A 11 19.96 27.01 15.36
C ALA A 11 19.23 27.85 14.31
N GLY A 12 18.05 27.41 13.88
CA GLY A 12 17.29 28.08 12.83
C GLY A 12 15.83 27.67 12.78
N SER A 13 15.00 28.44 13.50
CA SER A 13 13.62 28.86 13.16
C SER A 13 12.61 27.86 12.57
N ALA A 14 11.55 27.66 13.36
CA ALA A 14 10.23 27.10 13.03
C ALA A 14 9.75 27.32 11.58
N PHE A 15 9.92 26.29 10.74
CA PHE A 15 9.09 25.98 9.59
C PHE A 15 8.93 24.46 9.56
N GLY A 16 7.85 23.96 10.16
CA GLY A 16 7.56 22.53 10.26
C GLY A 16 7.35 21.92 8.89
N ALA A 17 8.42 21.39 8.29
CA ALA A 17 8.27 20.17 7.52
C ALA A 17 7.79 19.12 8.53
N ASP A 18 6.69 18.42 8.25
CA ASP A 18 6.34 17.23 9.00
C ASP A 18 7.51 16.25 8.81
N TYR A 19 8.42 16.26 9.77
CA TYR A 19 9.54 15.34 9.80
C TYR A 19 8.93 13.95 9.99
N VAL A 20 8.79 13.22 8.89
CA VAL A 20 8.46 11.81 8.92
C VAL A 20 9.69 11.13 9.49
N GLU A 21 9.67 10.81 10.79
CA GLU A 21 10.69 9.95 11.37
C GLU A 21 10.79 8.70 10.49
N PRO A 22 11.97 8.37 9.94
CA PRO A 22 12.18 7.08 9.29
C PRO A 22 11.78 6.04 10.32
N SER A 23 10.62 5.39 10.12
CA SER A 23 9.97 4.64 11.18
C SER A 23 10.98 3.70 11.82
N ALA A 24 11.22 3.85 13.12
CA ALA A 24 11.84 2.79 13.92
C ALA A 24 11.18 1.47 13.50
N HIS A 25 11.98 0.49 13.07
CA HIS A 25 11.51 -0.78 12.51
C HIS A 25 10.25 -1.25 13.25
N ALA A 26 9.10 -1.29 12.56
CA ALA A 26 7.87 -1.76 13.17
C ALA A 26 8.03 -3.24 13.56
N ASP A 27 7.61 -3.57 14.79
CA ASP A 27 7.69 -4.92 15.33
C ASP A 27 6.55 -5.79 14.78
N LYS A 28 5.42 -5.15 14.47
CA LYS A 28 4.20 -5.77 13.96
C LYS A 28 3.57 -4.94 12.83
N TYR A 29 2.83 -5.59 11.95
CA TYR A 29 2.19 -4.97 10.80
C TYR A 29 0.71 -5.32 10.71
N LEU A 30 -0.09 -4.29 10.40
CA LEU A 30 -1.43 -4.42 9.85
C LEU A 30 -1.28 -4.62 8.35
N LEU A 31 -1.84 -5.71 7.84
CA LEU A 31 -1.81 -6.02 6.42
C LEU A 31 -3.18 -5.71 5.82
N VAL A 32 -3.24 -4.93 4.74
CA VAL A 32 -4.51 -4.53 4.12
C VAL A 32 -4.47 -4.85 2.63
N ALA A 33 -5.34 -5.76 2.18
CA ALA A 33 -5.58 -5.98 0.76
C ALA A 33 -6.78 -5.15 0.30
N VAL A 34 -6.63 -4.41 -0.80
CA VAL A 34 -7.70 -3.56 -1.34
C VAL A 34 -7.99 -3.97 -2.79
N SER A 35 -9.16 -4.56 -3.01
CA SER A 35 -9.59 -5.02 -4.33
C SER A 35 -10.24 -3.92 -5.17
N GLY A 36 -9.96 -3.88 -6.47
CA GLY A 36 -10.63 -3.03 -7.46
C GLY A 36 -11.96 -3.57 -8.00
N PHE A 37 -12.41 -4.75 -7.58
CA PHE A 37 -13.68 -5.35 -8.04
C PHE A 37 -14.74 -5.36 -6.93
N LYS A 38 -16.00 -5.02 -7.29
CA LYS A 38 -17.15 -5.39 -6.45
C LYS A 38 -17.28 -6.88 -6.59
N THR A 39 -17.43 -7.56 -5.49
CA THR A 39 -17.82 -8.95 -5.57
C THR A 39 -19.18 -9.07 -4.88
N GLY A 40 -20.08 -9.88 -5.42
CA GLY A 40 -21.42 -10.14 -4.87
C GLY A 40 -21.62 -11.64 -4.67
N ARG A 41 -21.44 -12.14 -3.44
CA ARG A 41 -21.99 -13.43 -2.98
C ARG A 41 -22.60 -13.14 -1.64
N ASP A 42 -23.87 -13.47 -1.56
CA ASP A 42 -24.54 -13.75 -0.32
C ASP A 42 -23.82 -14.89 0.40
N LYS A 43 -23.59 -14.66 1.70
CA LYS A 43 -23.94 -15.58 2.79
C LYS A 43 -23.96 -17.08 2.42
N SER A 44 -22.81 -17.76 2.50
CA SER A 44 -22.70 -19.10 3.08
C SER A 44 -21.27 -19.62 2.94
N GLU A 45 -20.74 -20.20 4.02
CA GLU A 45 -19.55 -21.09 4.03
C GLU A 45 -18.15 -20.47 4.05
N SER A 46 -17.90 -19.42 4.83
CA SER A 46 -16.50 -19.17 5.25
C SER A 46 -16.32 -18.45 6.60
N GLU A 47 -17.22 -18.72 7.55
CA GLU A 47 -17.16 -18.10 8.88
C GLU A 47 -15.84 -18.37 9.64
N ASP A 48 -15.07 -19.41 9.30
CA ASP A 48 -13.87 -19.77 10.05
C ASP A 48 -12.52 -19.35 9.45
N ILE A 49 -12.43 -19.04 8.15
CA ILE A 49 -11.15 -18.62 7.51
C ILE A 49 -11.09 -17.10 7.26
N PHE A 50 -12.25 -16.43 7.22
CA PHE A 50 -12.37 -15.04 6.78
C PHE A 50 -13.10 -14.11 7.77
N SER A 51 -13.00 -14.38 9.07
CA SER A 51 -13.66 -13.62 10.15
C SER A 51 -13.29 -12.12 10.25
N ASN A 52 -12.47 -11.59 9.34
CA ASN A 52 -11.97 -10.21 9.35
C ASN A 52 -12.11 -9.46 8.02
N ILE A 53 -12.94 -9.96 7.09
CA ILE A 53 -13.32 -9.19 5.91
C ILE A 53 -14.26 -8.06 6.34
N VAL A 54 -13.85 -6.82 6.11
CA VAL A 54 -14.71 -5.63 6.28
C VAL A 54 -15.19 -5.22 4.88
N GLY A 55 -16.26 -5.87 4.43
CA GLY A 55 -16.89 -5.61 3.13
C GLY A 55 -17.52 -6.87 2.52
N LYS A 56 -18.66 -6.72 1.84
CA LYS A 56 -19.34 -7.86 1.19
C LYS A 56 -18.74 -8.16 -0.20
N GLY A 57 -18.37 -9.42 -0.47
CA GLY A 57 -18.29 -9.91 -1.86
C GLY A 57 -17.72 -11.33 -2.17
N SER A 58 -17.93 -11.81 -3.42
CA SER A 58 -17.85 -13.19 -3.99
C SER A 58 -16.69 -13.71 -4.87
N GLU A 59 -15.83 -12.90 -5.47
CA GLU A 59 -14.86 -13.38 -6.47
C GLU A 59 -13.46 -13.23 -5.93
N ALA A 60 -12.62 -14.22 -6.23
CA ALA A 60 -11.24 -14.24 -5.80
C ALA A 60 -10.48 -13.14 -6.56
N SER A 61 -10.16 -12.05 -5.88
CA SER A 61 -9.13 -11.15 -6.35
C SER A 61 -7.77 -11.78 -6.07
N GLY A 62 -6.82 -11.60 -6.99
CA GLY A 62 -5.42 -11.97 -6.77
C GLY A 62 -4.90 -11.34 -5.48
N VAL A 63 -5.24 -10.08 -5.20
CA VAL A 63 -4.78 -9.43 -3.96
C VAL A 63 -5.37 -10.09 -2.72
N TRP A 64 -6.65 -10.49 -2.72
CA TRP A 64 -7.23 -11.16 -1.56
C TRP A 64 -6.66 -12.56 -1.37
N THR A 65 -6.49 -13.29 -2.48
CA THR A 65 -5.99 -14.67 -2.45
C THR A 65 -4.56 -14.74 -1.95
N TYR A 66 -3.69 -13.85 -2.43
CA TYR A 66 -2.28 -13.84 -2.08
C TYR A 66 -1.94 -12.95 -0.87
N MET A 67 -2.91 -12.34 -0.19
CA MET A 67 -2.62 -11.60 1.05
C MET A 67 -2.73 -12.46 2.32
N ASN A 68 -3.06 -13.75 2.19
CA ASN A 68 -3.04 -14.67 3.33
C ASN A 68 -1.61 -15.09 3.71
N ILE A 69 -0.81 -14.12 4.16
CA ILE A 69 0.57 -14.30 4.58
C ILE A 69 0.57 -14.72 6.05
N ASN A 70 1.00 -15.95 6.32
CA ASN A 70 1.18 -16.43 7.69
C ASN A 70 2.58 -16.07 8.19
N HIS A 71 2.75 -14.86 8.71
CA HIS A 71 4.03 -14.38 9.21
C HIS A 71 3.89 -13.81 10.63
N LYS A 72 4.83 -14.14 11.53
CA LYS A 72 4.78 -13.76 12.95
C LYS A 72 4.73 -12.25 13.21
N LYS A 73 5.17 -11.43 12.25
CA LYS A 73 5.09 -9.96 12.34
C LYS A 73 3.73 -9.41 11.91
N ILE A 74 2.88 -10.18 11.24
CA ILE A 74 1.51 -9.74 10.92
C ILE A 74 0.64 -9.99 12.15
N PHE A 75 -0.03 -8.95 12.64
CA PHE A 75 -0.98 -9.11 13.75
C PHE A 75 -2.43 -9.20 13.25
N LYS A 76 -2.72 -8.64 12.08
CA LYS A 76 -4.03 -8.66 11.46
C LYS A 76 -3.93 -8.47 9.96
N THR A 77 -4.75 -9.21 9.24
CA THR A 77 -5.02 -8.96 7.82
C THR A 77 -6.45 -8.49 7.66
N VAL A 78 -6.65 -7.45 6.86
CA VAL A 78 -7.97 -6.90 6.52
C VAL A 78 -8.11 -6.85 5.00
N TYR A 79 -9.32 -7.15 4.54
CA TYR A 79 -9.68 -7.11 3.14
C TYR A 79 -10.72 -6.00 2.93
N LEU A 80 -10.42 -5.12 1.98
CA LEU A 80 -11.26 -4.02 1.53
C LEU A 80 -11.52 -4.13 0.03
N SER A 81 -12.50 -3.36 -0.45
CA SER A 81 -12.78 -3.17 -1.87
C SER A 81 -12.79 -1.68 -2.23
N HIS A 82 -12.82 -1.32 -3.50
CA HIS A 82 -12.95 0.07 -3.93
C HIS A 82 -14.31 0.71 -3.58
N TYR A 83 -15.30 -0.10 -3.19
CA TYR A 83 -16.58 0.34 -2.66
C TYR A 83 -16.60 0.48 -1.15
N SER A 84 -15.49 0.18 -0.46
CA SER A 84 -15.44 0.29 0.99
C SER A 84 -15.78 1.71 1.44
N LYS A 85 -16.67 1.79 2.42
CA LYS A 85 -17.18 3.05 2.98
C LYS A 85 -16.20 3.63 3.98
N ASP A 86 -16.31 4.93 4.23
CA ASP A 86 -15.51 5.63 5.24
C ASP A 86 -15.59 4.98 6.63
N SER A 87 -16.73 4.40 7.00
CA SER A 87 -16.90 3.66 8.26
C SER A 87 -16.01 2.41 8.32
N GLU A 88 -15.80 1.74 7.18
CA GLU A 88 -14.96 0.56 7.07
C GLU A 88 -13.48 0.96 7.15
N LEU A 89 -13.07 2.02 6.44
CA LEU A 89 -11.72 2.58 6.57
C LEU A 89 -11.43 3.06 8.01
N LYS A 90 -12.40 3.70 8.67
CA LYS A 90 -12.29 4.06 10.09
C LYS A 90 -12.12 2.83 10.98
N SER A 91 -12.81 1.74 10.67
CA SER A 91 -12.66 0.48 11.42
C SER A 91 -11.26 -0.12 11.26
N VAL A 92 -10.67 -0.04 10.05
CA VAL A 92 -9.27 -0.41 9.84
C VAL A 92 -8.32 0.48 10.65
N MET A 93 -8.55 1.80 10.64
CA MET A 93 -7.76 2.73 11.44
C MET A 93 -7.86 2.49 12.95
N ASN A 94 -9.02 2.04 13.44
CA ASN A 94 -9.21 1.68 14.84
C ASN A 94 -8.32 0.50 15.27
N LEU A 95 -7.88 -0.36 14.34
CA LEU A 95 -6.93 -1.42 14.64
C LEU A 95 -5.52 -0.87 14.90
N ALA A 96 -5.16 0.23 14.23
CA ALA A 96 -3.84 0.86 14.30
C ALA A 96 -3.67 1.81 15.51
N VAL A 97 -4.76 2.12 16.23
CA VAL A 97 -4.74 3.01 17.41
C VAL A 97 -5.11 2.27 18.69
N ASP A 98 -4.69 2.81 19.83
CA ASP A 98 -5.05 2.33 21.17
C ASP A 98 -6.42 2.89 21.63
N GLU A 99 -6.79 2.58 22.88
CA GLU A 99 -8.07 3.01 23.49
C GLU A 99 -8.20 4.53 23.62
N LYS A 100 -7.07 5.25 23.65
CA LYS A 100 -7.03 6.72 23.68
C LYS A 100 -7.07 7.31 22.26
N GLY A 101 -7.05 6.45 21.25
CA GLY A 101 -6.97 6.83 19.86
C GLY A 101 -5.58 7.32 19.44
N GLU A 102 -4.53 7.01 20.20
CA GLU A 102 -3.14 7.26 19.82
C GLU A 102 -2.61 6.09 18.99
N CYS A 103 -1.74 6.35 18.02
CA CYS A 103 -1.21 5.26 17.20
C CYS A 103 -0.32 4.32 17.99
N LYS A 104 -0.56 3.02 17.83
CA LYS A 104 0.18 1.98 18.55
C LYS A 104 1.64 2.05 18.14
N LYS A 105 2.51 2.28 19.13
CA LYS A 105 3.95 2.36 18.92
C LYS A 105 4.46 1.07 18.26
N LYS A 106 5.39 1.22 17.32
CA LYS A 106 6.03 0.12 16.57
C LYS A 106 5.06 -0.77 15.78
N GLN A 107 3.88 -0.27 15.43
CA GLN A 107 3.00 -0.92 14.47
C GLN A 107 3.07 -0.22 13.12
N GLY A 108 3.30 -1.01 12.07
CA GLY A 108 3.36 -0.54 10.69
C GLY A 108 2.12 -0.93 9.90
N LEU A 109 2.02 -0.38 8.69
CA LEU A 109 0.97 -0.67 7.72
C LEU A 109 1.61 -1.17 6.42
N ILE A 110 1.14 -2.31 5.93
CA ILE A 110 1.49 -2.85 4.61
C ILE A 110 0.20 -2.97 3.79
N MET A 111 0.24 -2.55 2.54
CA MET A 111 -0.91 -2.62 1.64
C MET A 111 -0.57 -3.35 0.34
N MET A 112 -1.51 -4.14 -0.17
CA MET A 112 -1.50 -4.66 -1.53
C MET A 112 -2.82 -4.28 -2.18
N VAL A 113 -2.73 -3.68 -3.36
CA VAL A 113 -3.85 -2.97 -3.96
C VAL A 113 -3.88 -3.31 -5.44
N ASN A 114 -5.04 -3.64 -5.99
CA ASN A 114 -5.20 -3.71 -7.43
C ASN A 114 -6.17 -2.66 -7.98
N SER A 115 -5.89 -2.19 -9.19
CA SER A 115 -6.83 -1.47 -10.05
C SER A 115 -7.55 -0.32 -9.31
N TRP A 116 -8.89 -0.29 -9.32
CA TRP A 116 -9.71 0.73 -8.68
C TRP A 116 -9.61 0.77 -7.14
N GLY A 117 -9.02 -0.24 -6.50
CA GLY A 117 -8.74 -0.24 -5.07
C GLY A 117 -7.79 0.89 -4.66
N ALA A 118 -7.01 1.41 -5.60
CA ALA A 118 -6.04 2.50 -5.41
C ALA A 118 -6.61 3.75 -4.74
N LYS A 119 -7.84 4.13 -5.11
CA LYS A 119 -8.50 5.30 -4.51
C LYS A 119 -8.73 5.10 -3.01
N MET A 120 -9.15 3.89 -2.62
CA MET A 120 -9.39 3.56 -1.21
C MET A 120 -8.11 3.40 -0.43
N SER A 121 -7.06 2.83 -1.03
CA SER A 121 -5.76 2.71 -0.36
C SER A 121 -5.10 4.07 -0.13
N GLN A 122 -5.21 5.01 -1.07
CA GLN A 122 -4.73 6.38 -0.88
C GLN A 122 -5.46 7.08 0.26
N LYS A 123 -6.79 6.97 0.30
CA LYS A 123 -7.59 7.51 1.40
C LYS A 123 -7.21 6.90 2.74
N LEU A 124 -6.95 5.59 2.79
CA LEU A 124 -6.48 4.92 4.00
C LEU A 124 -5.08 5.41 4.40
N ALA A 125 -4.17 5.61 3.45
CA ALA A 125 -2.84 6.14 3.70
C ALA A 125 -2.89 7.59 4.21
N ASP A 126 -3.76 8.44 3.67
CA ASP A 126 -4.02 9.80 4.17
C ASP A 126 -4.52 9.77 5.62
N MET A 127 -5.47 8.88 5.93
CA MET A 127 -5.98 8.71 7.28
C MET A 127 -4.88 8.21 8.24
N TYR A 128 -4.05 7.28 7.79
CA TYR A 128 -2.93 6.74 8.58
C TYR A 128 -1.87 7.82 8.85
N LEU A 129 -1.48 8.59 7.84
CA LEU A 129 -0.55 9.72 8.00
C LEU A 129 -1.11 10.77 8.95
N LYS A 130 -2.36 11.21 8.75
CA LYS A 130 -2.99 12.22 9.61
C LYS A 130 -3.10 11.75 11.06
N LYS A 131 -3.37 10.47 11.28
CA LYS A 131 -3.61 9.92 12.62
C LYS A 131 -2.33 9.52 13.34
N CYS A 132 -1.35 8.97 12.61
CA CYS A 132 -0.14 8.38 13.17
C CYS A 132 1.13 9.17 12.90
N GLY A 133 1.09 10.19 12.04
CA GLY A 133 2.28 10.92 11.59
C GLY A 133 3.25 10.05 10.79
N GLN A 134 2.78 8.90 10.27
CA GLN A 134 3.61 7.91 9.60
C GLN A 134 3.00 7.51 8.26
N LEU A 135 3.87 7.19 7.30
CA LEU A 135 3.45 6.61 6.03
C LEU A 135 3.36 5.08 6.15
N PRO A 136 2.49 4.42 5.37
CA PRO A 136 2.56 2.98 5.15
C PRO A 136 3.99 2.53 4.83
N ASN A 137 4.46 1.45 5.46
CA ASN A 137 5.83 1.01 5.31
C ASN A 137 6.09 0.40 3.93
N LEU A 138 5.09 -0.29 3.38
CA LEU A 138 5.16 -0.91 2.06
C LEU A 138 3.78 -0.90 1.40
N THR A 139 3.73 -0.43 0.15
CA THR A 139 2.55 -0.50 -0.70
C THR A 139 2.91 -1.22 -2.00
N ILE A 140 2.21 -2.32 -2.27
CA ILE A 140 2.26 -3.03 -3.55
C ILE A 140 1.04 -2.60 -4.37
N LEU A 141 1.28 -2.00 -5.51
CA LEU A 141 0.28 -1.59 -6.49
C LEU A 141 0.31 -2.54 -7.66
N ILE A 142 -0.88 -2.97 -8.06
CA ILE A 142 -1.08 -3.92 -9.14
C ILE A 142 -2.06 -3.31 -10.09
N ASP A 143 -1.69 -3.28 -11.36
CA ASP A 143 -2.48 -2.61 -12.39
C ASP A 143 -2.63 -1.11 -12.08
N GLY A 144 -1.51 -0.38 -12.14
CA GLY A 144 -1.45 1.08 -11.98
C GLY A 144 -2.17 1.85 -13.11
N VAL A 145 -3.50 1.68 -13.21
CA VAL A 145 -4.36 2.11 -14.33
C VAL A 145 -4.28 3.62 -14.59
N SER A 146 -4.26 4.01 -15.88
CA SER A 146 -4.40 5.41 -16.33
C SER A 146 -5.86 5.86 -16.60
N LYS A 147 -6.88 5.01 -16.39
CA LYS A 147 -8.29 5.27 -16.79
C LYS A 147 -9.10 6.05 -15.73
N PRO A 148 -10.23 6.70 -16.11
CA PRO A 148 -10.55 8.12 -15.99
C PRO A 148 -11.01 8.57 -14.58
N THR A 149 -10.46 8.02 -13.51
CA THR A 149 -10.52 8.68 -12.20
C THR A 149 -9.22 9.48 -12.03
N PRO A 150 -9.20 10.78 -12.38
CA PRO A 150 -7.99 11.62 -12.45
C PRO A 150 -7.43 12.00 -11.06
N PHE A 151 -7.38 11.05 -10.13
CA PHE A 151 -7.08 11.35 -8.73
C PHE A 151 -6.29 10.26 -7.99
N ALA A 152 -6.32 8.99 -8.41
CA ALA A 152 -5.72 7.93 -7.59
C ALA A 152 -4.18 7.90 -7.68
N TYR A 153 -3.62 8.28 -8.83
CA TYR A 153 -2.18 8.21 -9.12
C TYR A 153 -1.58 9.52 -9.64
N ASP A 154 -2.38 10.58 -9.73
CA ASP A 154 -1.89 11.95 -10.02
C ASP A 154 -1.13 12.55 -8.82
N LYS A 155 -1.30 11.94 -7.65
CA LYS A 155 -0.53 12.24 -6.44
C LYS A 155 0.50 11.13 -6.20
N PRO A 156 1.69 11.47 -5.69
CA PRO A 156 2.67 10.48 -5.26
C PRO A 156 2.06 9.48 -4.28
N ILE A 157 2.48 8.22 -4.36
CA ILE A 157 2.03 7.21 -3.42
C ILE A 157 2.54 7.56 -2.03
N ARG A 158 1.62 7.57 -1.05
CA ARG A 158 1.96 7.76 0.35
C ARG A 158 2.43 6.43 0.93
N ALA A 159 3.71 6.12 0.75
CA ALA A 159 4.36 4.96 1.35
C ALA A 159 5.87 5.19 1.46
N LEU A 160 6.51 4.52 2.42
CA LEU A 160 7.98 4.49 2.54
C LEU A 160 8.63 3.61 1.49
N ASN A 161 7.94 2.54 1.07
CA ASN A 161 8.36 1.67 -0.02
C ASN A 161 7.15 1.45 -0.92
N CYS A 162 7.34 1.56 -2.24
CA CYS A 162 6.28 1.33 -3.21
C CYS A 162 6.78 0.46 -4.35
N VAL A 163 6.02 -0.58 -4.70
CA VAL A 163 6.25 -1.38 -5.91
C VAL A 163 4.99 -1.28 -6.77
N ASN A 164 5.16 -0.97 -8.05
CA ASN A 164 4.06 -0.87 -9.01
C ASN A 164 4.24 -1.89 -10.13
N PHE A 165 3.34 -2.87 -10.19
CA PHE A 165 3.22 -3.79 -11.31
C PHE A 165 2.17 -3.25 -12.29
N TYR A 166 2.55 -3.02 -13.53
CA TYR A 166 1.66 -2.44 -14.54
C TYR A 166 1.88 -3.06 -15.92
N GLN A 167 0.90 -2.92 -16.81
CA GLN A 167 0.99 -3.34 -18.21
C GLN A 167 0.62 -2.19 -19.12
N GLN A 168 1.18 -2.15 -20.33
CA GLN A 168 0.85 -1.13 -21.34
C GLN A 168 0.06 -1.70 -22.53
N SER A 169 -0.06 -3.03 -22.61
CA SER A 169 -0.57 -3.81 -23.74
C SER A 169 -2.10 -4.04 -23.73
N SER A 170 -2.87 -3.40 -22.84
CA SER A 170 -4.33 -3.61 -22.72
C SER A 170 -5.16 -2.34 -23.01
N THR A 171 -6.49 -2.45 -23.08
CA THR A 171 -7.40 -1.28 -23.06
C THR A 171 -7.37 -0.57 -21.71
N LEU A 172 -6.93 -1.26 -20.66
CA LEU A 172 -6.72 -0.75 -19.31
C LEU A 172 -5.21 -0.55 -19.10
N LYS A 173 -4.62 0.37 -19.87
CA LYS A 173 -3.18 0.65 -19.76
C LYS A 173 -2.88 1.18 -18.36
N GLY A 174 -1.95 0.53 -17.69
CA GLY A 174 -1.28 1.08 -16.53
C GLY A 174 -0.11 1.98 -16.94
N THR A 175 0.39 2.74 -15.98
CA THR A 175 1.56 3.61 -16.14
C THR A 175 2.57 3.35 -15.03
N SER A 176 3.82 3.75 -15.29
CA SER A 176 4.78 3.95 -14.22
C SER A 176 4.27 5.03 -13.28
N ILE A 177 4.46 4.82 -11.98
CA ILE A 177 4.10 5.76 -10.93
C ILE A 177 5.41 6.33 -10.36
N GLU A 178 5.49 7.66 -10.25
CA GLU A 178 6.59 8.34 -9.58
C GLU A 178 6.79 7.75 -8.17
N ASN A 179 7.99 7.77 -7.61
CA ASN A 179 8.31 7.27 -6.25
C ASN A 179 8.05 5.77 -5.98
N CYS A 180 7.73 4.99 -7.01
CA CYS A 180 7.60 3.54 -6.93
C CYS A 180 8.68 2.82 -7.77
N TYR A 181 9.06 1.62 -7.33
CA TYR A 181 9.77 0.68 -8.20
C TYR A 181 8.80 0.09 -9.21
N ASN A 182 8.97 0.47 -10.46
CA ASN A 182 8.04 0.16 -11.54
C ASN A 182 8.46 -1.12 -12.27
N VAL A 183 7.55 -2.09 -12.31
CA VAL A 183 7.75 -3.38 -12.97
C VAL A 183 6.72 -3.51 -14.09
N LEU A 184 7.19 -3.34 -15.33
CA LEU A 184 6.39 -3.58 -16.52
C LEU A 184 6.18 -5.09 -16.70
N SER A 185 4.92 -5.52 -16.75
CA SER A 185 4.58 -6.87 -17.14
C SER A 185 4.70 -7.04 -18.64
N SER A 186 5.38 -8.12 -19.04
CA SER A 186 5.58 -8.49 -20.45
C SER A 186 4.41 -9.29 -21.04
N TYR A 187 3.31 -9.46 -20.30
CA TYR A 187 2.18 -10.26 -20.77
C TYR A 187 1.47 -9.55 -21.93
N ASN A 188 1.50 -10.18 -23.11
CA ASN A 188 0.90 -9.67 -24.34
C ASN A 188 -0.02 -10.75 -24.91
N THR A 189 -1.33 -10.62 -24.70
CA THR A 189 -2.34 -11.59 -25.16
C THR A 189 -2.92 -11.27 -26.53
N GLY A 190 -2.39 -10.29 -27.27
CA GLY A 190 -3.04 -9.81 -28.48
C GLY A 190 -4.35 -9.07 -28.15
N SER A 191 -5.50 -9.55 -28.63
CA SER A 191 -6.80 -8.84 -28.54
C SER A 191 -7.60 -9.10 -27.26
N ASP A 192 -7.22 -10.05 -26.41
CA ASP A 192 -7.96 -10.37 -25.18
C ASP A 192 -7.40 -9.59 -23.98
N LEU A 193 -7.80 -8.33 -23.93
CA LEU A 193 -7.27 -7.32 -23.01
C LEU A 193 -7.78 -7.53 -21.58
N PHE A 194 -8.95 -8.18 -21.41
CA PHE A 194 -9.51 -8.50 -20.10
C PHE A 194 -8.73 -9.66 -19.45
N ASN A 195 -8.48 -10.74 -20.20
CA ASN A 195 -7.67 -11.84 -19.68
C ASN A 195 -6.24 -11.41 -19.39
N ALA A 196 -5.65 -10.50 -20.20
CA ALA A 196 -4.34 -9.91 -19.85
C ALA A 196 -4.34 -9.20 -18.50
N HIS A 197 -5.38 -8.40 -18.23
CA HIS A 197 -5.55 -7.70 -16.96
C HIS A 197 -5.70 -8.66 -15.77
N ILE A 198 -6.52 -9.70 -15.92
CA ILE A 198 -6.64 -10.74 -14.88
C ILE A 198 -5.31 -11.46 -14.66
N HIS A 199 -4.61 -11.88 -15.72
CA HIS A 199 -3.31 -12.53 -15.57
C HIS A 199 -2.26 -11.65 -14.87
N LEU A 200 -2.20 -10.36 -15.22
CA LEU A 200 -1.37 -9.40 -14.50
C LEU A 200 -1.75 -9.39 -13.02
N GLU A 201 -3.03 -9.28 -12.69
CA GLU A 201 -3.48 -9.24 -11.30
C GLU A 201 -2.98 -10.46 -10.52
N TRP A 202 -3.16 -11.67 -11.06
CA TRP A 202 -2.78 -12.91 -10.38
C TRP A 202 -1.26 -13.06 -10.24
N ASP A 203 -0.49 -12.86 -11.31
CA ASP A 203 0.97 -12.97 -11.28
C ASP A 203 1.61 -11.91 -10.37
N ALA A 204 1.18 -10.65 -10.52
CA ALA A 204 1.69 -9.55 -9.72
C ALA A 204 1.31 -9.68 -8.25
N SER A 205 0.12 -10.23 -7.93
CA SER A 205 -0.27 -10.46 -6.52
C SER A 205 0.59 -11.54 -5.88
N LYS A 206 0.88 -12.62 -6.60
CA LYS A 206 1.80 -13.67 -6.15
C LYS A 206 3.22 -13.12 -5.93
N ARG A 207 3.71 -12.29 -6.84
CA ARG A 207 5.03 -11.63 -6.70
C ARG A 207 5.04 -10.62 -5.56
N GLY A 208 3.96 -9.86 -5.42
CA GLY A 208 3.73 -8.92 -4.32
C GLY A 208 3.77 -9.59 -2.95
N ASN A 209 3.14 -10.76 -2.82
CA ASN A 209 3.21 -11.58 -1.61
C ASN A 209 4.68 -11.91 -1.26
N SER A 210 5.45 -12.42 -2.22
CA SER A 210 6.87 -12.73 -1.98
C SER A 210 7.70 -11.50 -1.58
N ILE A 211 7.40 -10.33 -2.15
CA ILE A 211 8.03 -9.06 -1.77
C ILE A 211 7.67 -8.68 -0.32
N ILE A 212 6.41 -8.84 0.08
CA ILE A 212 5.97 -8.57 1.45
C ILE A 212 6.67 -9.53 2.43
N GLU A 213 6.77 -10.83 2.11
CA GLU A 213 7.48 -11.79 2.97
C GLU A 213 8.96 -11.42 3.12
N GLN A 214 9.64 -11.08 2.01
CA GLN A 214 11.03 -10.61 2.06
C GLN A 214 11.18 -9.33 2.87
N PHE A 215 10.23 -8.40 2.76
CA PHE A 215 10.18 -7.17 3.57
C PHE A 215 10.04 -7.50 5.06
N LEU A 216 9.12 -8.39 5.41
CA LEU A 216 8.88 -8.80 6.79
C LEU A 216 10.09 -9.53 7.40
N ASP A 217 10.85 -10.27 6.59
CA ASP A 217 12.11 -10.92 6.97
C ASP A 217 13.30 -9.96 7.08
N GLY A 218 13.14 -8.69 6.67
CA GLY A 218 14.26 -7.74 6.58
C GLY A 218 15.27 -8.09 5.48
N LYS A 219 14.85 -8.92 4.51
CA LYS A 219 15.66 -9.38 3.37
C LYS A 219 15.42 -8.56 2.11
N LEU A 220 14.42 -7.68 2.11
CA LEU A 220 14.16 -6.84 0.95
C LEU A 220 15.41 -5.99 0.70
N PRO A 221 16.09 -6.15 -0.45
CA PRO A 221 17.26 -5.34 -0.75
C PRO A 221 16.85 -3.87 -0.68
N VAL A 222 17.74 -3.03 -0.17
CA VAL A 222 17.58 -1.57 -0.07
C VAL A 222 17.50 -1.00 -1.50
N MET A 223 16.38 -1.20 -2.18
CA MET A 223 16.11 -0.69 -3.52
C MET A 223 15.33 0.64 -3.48
N PHE A 224 15.04 1.17 -2.28
CA PHE A 224 13.88 2.06 -2.07
C PHE A 224 14.17 3.38 -1.33
N VAL A 225 15.42 3.77 -1.09
CA VAL A 225 15.73 4.95 -0.24
C VAL A 225 16.17 6.18 -1.05
N ARG A 226 16.29 6.09 -2.38
CA ARG A 226 16.63 7.27 -3.17
C ARG A 226 15.37 8.09 -3.49
N ASP A 227 15.24 9.19 -2.75
CA ASP A 227 14.50 10.42 -3.07
C ASP A 227 13.12 10.64 -2.42
N LEU A 228 12.62 9.74 -1.57
CA LEU A 228 11.39 10.01 -0.78
C LEU A 228 11.56 11.16 0.24
N TYR A 229 12.78 11.47 0.67
CA TYR A 229 13.07 12.55 1.61
C TYR A 229 12.93 13.96 1.01
N GLN A 230 12.69 14.08 -0.30
CA GLN A 230 12.45 15.37 -0.96
C GLN A 230 10.99 15.58 -1.40
N ILE A 231 10.09 14.60 -1.17
CA ILE A 231 8.69 14.77 -1.53
C ILE A 231 7.99 15.62 -0.45
N ASP A 232 7.77 16.89 -0.77
CA ASP A 232 6.93 17.79 0.04
C ASP A 232 5.46 17.38 -0.10
N TYR A 233 5.02 16.49 0.79
CA TYR A 233 3.63 16.01 0.87
C TYR A 233 2.60 17.11 1.19
N ARG A 234 3.02 18.36 1.41
CA ARG A 234 2.15 19.54 1.59
C ARG A 234 1.51 20.05 0.30
N LYS A 235 2.04 19.72 -0.88
CA LYS A 235 1.48 20.19 -2.18
C LYS A 235 0.14 19.55 -2.57
N GLY A 236 -0.51 18.79 -1.69
CA GLY A 236 -1.77 18.12 -2.00
C GLY A 236 -2.69 17.82 -0.82
N LEU A 237 -2.53 18.52 0.32
CA LEU A 237 -3.48 18.55 1.45
C LEU A 237 -4.45 19.72 1.32
#